data_AF-A0ABD3MM27-F1
#
_entry.id   AF-A0ABD3MM27-F1
#
_cell.length_a   1.000
_cell.length_b   1.000
_cell.length_c   1.000
_cell.angle_alpha   90.00
_cell.angle_beta   90.00
_cell.angle_gamma   90.00
#
_symmetry.space_group_name_H-M   'P 1'
#
loop_
_entity.id
_entity.type
_entity.pdbx_description
1 polymer ?
#
loop_
_entity_poly.entity_id
_entity_poly.type
_entity_poly.pdbx_seq_one_letter_code
_entity_poly.pdbx_strand_id
1 'polypeptide(L)'
;MAGGKNKSQEQASKKALQKKKEKMLEDKTFGLKNKNKSSKVQAYVKSTEKSIMNTGMDARARALEQQKKETRKLLKKAKEAEQAALFGEALLAVSKKGPKFAKNEGKVEAKGRDHGDDDKKGGTSRAMKMMYQMDAQEMEDKLKEDPNYVPTLEDKVEAQRQQKLKELKASGKVGTPVTEASFKEWQERKRKRKEAEIKKVVEAEMRKKKGGKGLSVLSGRELYNYKKELFKDQEGDSMEVGGDGETPANEVNGSSSAGGVVEAVIEKVEKDLFLDGDDDDLDDLDDD
;
A
#
# COMPACT_ATOMS: atom_id res chain seq x y z
N MET A 1 13.62 19.17 -49.73
CA MET A 1 13.93 19.70 -48.39
C MET A 1 12.62 20.10 -47.71
N ALA A 2 12.14 19.34 -46.72
CA ALA A 2 10.93 19.69 -45.96
C ALA A 2 11.36 20.18 -44.57
N GLY A 3 11.15 21.46 -44.31
CA GLY A 3 11.59 22.14 -43.09
C GLY A 3 10.90 21.60 -41.84
N GLY A 4 11.67 21.00 -40.94
CA GLY A 4 11.23 20.68 -39.58
C GLY A 4 11.01 21.96 -38.80
N LYS A 5 9.76 22.24 -38.42
CA LYS A 5 9.44 23.33 -37.49
C LYS A 5 10.08 23.02 -36.13
N ASN A 6 10.81 23.98 -35.57
CA ASN A 6 11.48 23.84 -34.28
C ASN A 6 10.46 23.54 -33.15
N LYS A 7 10.71 22.48 -32.36
CA LYS A 7 9.83 22.04 -31.24
C LYS A 7 9.52 23.16 -30.23
N SER A 8 10.41 24.14 -30.03
CA SER A 8 10.18 25.28 -29.13
C SER A 8 9.12 26.26 -29.67
N GLN A 9 9.06 26.46 -30.99
CA GLN A 9 8.04 27.30 -31.63
C GLN A 9 6.65 26.64 -31.60
N GLU A 10 6.59 25.31 -31.73
CA GLU A 10 5.33 24.56 -31.60
C GLU A 10 4.78 24.61 -30.17
N GLN A 11 5.63 24.50 -29.16
CA GLN A 11 5.23 24.66 -27.76
C GLN A 11 4.77 26.09 -27.42
N ALA A 12 5.47 27.11 -27.94
CA ALA A 12 5.05 28.51 -27.78
C ALA A 12 3.67 28.78 -28.41
N SER A 13 3.40 28.19 -29.58
CA SER A 13 2.10 28.32 -30.26
C SER A 13 0.94 27.64 -29.51
N LYS A 14 1.18 26.47 -28.90
CA LYS A 14 0.18 25.75 -28.07
C LYS A 14 -0.17 26.54 -26.82
N LYS A 15 0.82 27.12 -26.14
CA LYS A 15 0.61 27.97 -24.96
C LYS A 15 -0.18 29.25 -25.29
N ALA A 16 0.09 29.86 -26.45
CA ALA A 16 -0.68 31.02 -26.92
C ALA A 16 -2.15 30.66 -27.24
N LEU A 17 -2.40 29.47 -27.79
CA LEU A 17 -3.75 28.99 -28.07
C LEU A 17 -4.54 28.69 -26.78
N GLN A 18 -3.88 28.11 -25.77
CA GLN A 18 -4.47 27.86 -24.45
C GLN A 18 -4.87 29.16 -23.74
N LYS A 19 -3.98 30.16 -23.71
CA LYS A 19 -4.30 31.48 -23.14
C LYS A 19 -5.50 32.16 -23.82
N LYS A 20 -5.66 32.00 -25.15
CA LYS A 20 -6.83 32.51 -25.86
C LYS A 20 -8.12 31.79 -25.45
N LYS A 21 -8.06 30.47 -25.23
CA LYS A 21 -9.19 29.67 -24.75
C LYS A 21 -9.57 30.04 -23.31
N GLU A 22 -8.58 30.24 -22.45
CA GLU A 22 -8.77 30.71 -21.07
C GLU A 22 -9.42 32.09 -21.03
N LYS A 23 -8.92 33.06 -21.81
CA LYS A 23 -9.54 34.39 -21.91
C LYS A 23 -10.99 34.33 -22.39
N MET A 24 -11.29 33.49 -23.41
CA MET A 24 -12.67 33.31 -23.87
C MET A 24 -13.58 32.66 -22.81
N LEU A 25 -13.02 31.77 -21.98
CA LEU A 25 -13.75 31.17 -20.87
C LEU A 25 -14.02 32.20 -19.78
N GLU A 26 -13.02 33.00 -19.43
CA GLU A 26 -13.14 34.10 -18.48
C GLU A 26 -14.22 35.08 -18.95
N ASP A 27 -14.14 35.59 -20.18
CA ASP A 27 -15.12 36.54 -20.73
C ASP A 27 -16.56 36.01 -20.73
N LYS A 28 -16.76 34.73 -21.11
CA LYS A 28 -18.11 34.11 -21.16
C LYS A 28 -18.66 33.67 -19.81
N THR A 29 -17.79 33.55 -18.81
CA THR A 29 -18.17 33.17 -17.43
C THR A 29 -18.00 34.32 -16.45
N PHE A 30 -17.61 35.50 -16.93
CA PHE A 30 -17.52 36.74 -16.18
C PHE A 30 -18.92 37.28 -15.89
N GLY A 31 -19.13 37.83 -14.70
CA GLY A 31 -20.44 38.39 -14.29
C GLY A 31 -21.49 37.36 -13.87
N LEU A 32 -21.21 36.05 -13.96
CA LEU A 32 -22.07 35.03 -13.38
C LEU A 32 -22.00 35.08 -11.85
N LYS A 33 -23.06 35.60 -11.22
CA LYS A 33 -23.21 35.59 -9.76
C LYS A 33 -23.24 34.15 -9.25
N ASN A 34 -22.67 33.90 -8.07
CA ASN A 34 -22.68 32.58 -7.41
C ASN A 34 -21.99 31.44 -8.19
N LYS A 35 -20.93 31.75 -8.96
CA LYS A 35 -20.15 30.78 -9.76
C LYS A 35 -19.70 29.53 -8.98
N ASN A 36 -19.37 29.69 -7.70
CA ASN A 36 -18.92 28.60 -6.84
C ASN A 36 -20.02 28.05 -5.91
N LYS A 37 -21.22 28.65 -5.91
CA LYS A 37 -22.30 28.33 -4.94
C LYS A 37 -23.53 27.70 -5.58
N SER A 38 -23.84 27.99 -6.85
CA SER A 38 -25.01 27.44 -7.53
C SER A 38 -24.64 26.32 -8.49
N SER A 39 -25.24 25.14 -8.30
CA SER A 39 -25.03 23.96 -9.15
C SER A 39 -25.39 24.22 -10.62
N LYS A 40 -26.44 25.01 -10.89
CA LYS A 40 -26.87 25.38 -12.24
C LYS A 40 -25.86 26.32 -12.92
N VAL A 41 -25.30 27.26 -12.18
CA VAL A 41 -24.24 28.17 -12.66
C VAL A 41 -22.95 27.39 -12.91
N GLN A 42 -22.57 26.48 -12.02
CA GLN A 42 -21.44 25.59 -12.21
C GLN A 42 -21.61 24.68 -13.44
N ALA A 43 -22.79 24.14 -13.68
CA ALA A 43 -23.09 23.32 -14.86
C ALA A 43 -22.94 24.13 -16.16
N TYR A 44 -23.39 25.38 -16.18
CA TYR A 44 -23.22 26.29 -17.31
C TYR A 44 -21.75 26.67 -17.56
N VAL A 45 -20.96 26.89 -16.50
CA VAL A 45 -19.52 27.12 -16.62
C VAL A 45 -18.83 25.89 -17.22
N LYS A 46 -19.16 24.68 -16.72
CA LYS A 46 -18.61 23.41 -17.23
C LYS A 46 -18.99 23.15 -18.68
N SER A 47 -20.20 23.51 -19.13
CA SER A 47 -20.62 23.34 -20.52
C SER A 47 -19.92 24.34 -21.45
N THR A 48 -19.78 25.58 -21.00
CA THR A 48 -19.08 26.65 -21.72
C THR A 48 -17.59 26.34 -21.88
N GLU A 49 -16.96 25.83 -20.82
CA GLU A 49 -15.58 25.33 -20.83
C GLU A 49 -15.37 24.22 -21.86
N LYS A 50 -16.22 23.19 -21.86
CA LYS A 50 -16.15 22.11 -22.85
C LYS A 50 -16.31 22.62 -24.28
N SER A 51 -17.23 23.56 -24.52
CA SER A 51 -17.44 24.14 -25.85
C SER A 51 -16.19 24.89 -26.35
N ILE A 52 -15.57 25.71 -25.51
CA ILE A 52 -14.38 26.49 -25.87
C ILE A 52 -13.15 25.60 -26.03
N MET A 53 -12.97 24.59 -25.17
CA MET A 53 -11.85 23.66 -25.26
C MET A 53 -11.90 22.81 -26.53
N ASN A 54 -13.11 22.39 -26.93
CA ASN A 54 -13.35 21.59 -28.14
C ASN A 54 -13.39 22.43 -29.42
N THR A 55 -13.49 23.76 -29.31
CA THR A 55 -13.43 24.66 -30.46
C THR A 55 -12.04 24.61 -31.09
N GLY A 56 -11.98 24.27 -32.38
CA GLY A 56 -10.72 24.07 -33.12
C GLY A 56 -10.13 22.65 -33.06
N MET A 57 -10.85 21.65 -32.52
CA MET A 57 -10.46 20.25 -32.70
C MET A 57 -11.02 19.66 -34.01
N ASP A 58 -10.14 19.06 -34.82
CA ASP A 58 -10.52 18.33 -36.01
C ASP A 58 -11.50 17.18 -35.69
N ALA A 59 -12.39 16.86 -36.62
CA ALA A 59 -13.38 15.79 -36.44
C ALA A 59 -12.73 14.43 -36.09
N ARG A 60 -11.55 14.15 -36.67
CA ARG A 60 -10.74 12.96 -36.34
C ARG A 60 -10.19 12.99 -34.91
N ALA A 61 -9.74 14.15 -34.43
CA ALA A 61 -9.23 14.30 -33.06
C ALA A 61 -10.35 14.08 -32.03
N ARG A 62 -11.56 14.57 -32.31
CA ARG A 62 -12.75 14.33 -31.47
C ARG A 62 -13.16 12.85 -31.44
N ALA A 63 -13.17 12.17 -32.59
CA ALA A 63 -13.48 10.74 -32.65
C ALA A 63 -12.48 9.88 -31.87
N LEU A 64 -11.18 10.20 -31.96
CA LEU A 64 -10.11 9.48 -31.26
C LEU A 64 -10.15 9.72 -29.74
N GLU A 65 -10.48 10.94 -29.30
CA GLU A 65 -10.69 11.23 -27.88
C GLU A 65 -11.93 10.53 -27.31
N GLN A 66 -13.02 10.45 -28.08
CA GLN A 66 -14.21 9.68 -27.70
C GLN A 66 -13.89 8.19 -27.57
N GLN A 67 -13.16 7.60 -28.52
CA GLN A 67 -12.72 6.21 -28.39
C GLN A 67 -11.84 5.99 -27.17
N LYS A 68 -10.86 6.87 -26.89
CA LYS A 68 -10.04 6.80 -25.67
C LYS A 68 -10.86 6.92 -24.38
N LYS A 69 -11.92 7.72 -24.40
CA LYS A 69 -12.81 7.87 -23.25
C LYS A 69 -13.66 6.62 -23.03
N GLU A 70 -14.18 6.03 -24.10
CA GLU A 70 -14.94 4.78 -24.05
C GLU A 70 -14.04 3.61 -23.62
N THR A 71 -12.83 3.48 -24.15
CA THR A 71 -11.88 2.43 -23.70
C THR A 71 -11.50 2.61 -22.24
N ARG A 72 -11.28 3.84 -21.76
CA ARG A 72 -10.99 4.10 -20.34
C ARG A 72 -12.19 3.79 -19.44
N LYS A 73 -13.41 4.07 -19.87
CA LYS A 73 -14.63 3.70 -19.12
C LYS A 73 -14.81 2.19 -19.08
N LEU A 74 -14.62 1.50 -20.20
CA LEU A 74 -14.71 0.05 -20.29
C LEU A 74 -13.66 -0.61 -19.39
N LEU A 75 -12.41 -0.12 -19.41
CA LEU A 75 -11.35 -0.60 -18.52
C LEU A 75 -11.68 -0.33 -17.05
N LYS A 76 -12.20 0.84 -16.71
CA LYS A 76 -12.62 1.14 -15.34
C LYS A 76 -13.76 0.23 -14.89
N LYS A 77 -14.76 0.00 -15.75
CA LYS A 77 -15.89 -0.88 -15.46
C LYS A 77 -15.47 -2.34 -15.34
N ALA A 78 -14.53 -2.80 -16.18
CA ALA A 78 -13.93 -4.13 -16.06
C ALA A 78 -13.18 -4.27 -14.73
N LYS A 79 -12.33 -3.29 -14.38
CA LYS A 79 -11.62 -3.27 -13.09
C LYS A 79 -12.57 -3.24 -11.90
N GLU A 80 -13.66 -2.48 -11.97
CA GLU A 80 -14.67 -2.39 -10.91
C GLU A 80 -15.47 -3.70 -10.79
N ALA A 81 -15.78 -4.36 -11.90
CA ALA A 81 -16.41 -5.68 -11.90
C ALA A 81 -15.47 -6.77 -11.35
N GLU A 82 -14.17 -6.72 -11.69
CA GLU A 82 -13.14 -7.58 -11.11
C GLU A 82 -13.00 -7.34 -9.60
N GLN A 83 -13.00 -6.08 -9.17
CA GLN A 83 -12.99 -5.72 -7.75
C GLN A 83 -14.26 -6.19 -7.02
N ALA A 84 -15.43 -6.04 -7.63
CA ALA A 84 -16.68 -6.49 -7.05
C ALA A 84 -16.78 -8.02 -7.00
N ALA A 85 -16.23 -8.73 -7.99
CA ALA A 85 -16.16 -10.19 -7.94
C ALA A 85 -15.17 -10.69 -6.88
N LEU A 86 -14.02 -10.01 -6.72
CA LEU A 86 -12.98 -10.39 -5.78
C LEU A 86 -13.33 -10.04 -4.31
N PHE A 87 -13.95 -8.88 -4.07
CA PHE A 87 -14.22 -8.38 -2.72
C PHE A 87 -15.70 -8.42 -2.34
N GLY A 88 -16.61 -8.56 -3.31
CA GLY A 88 -18.05 -8.59 -3.03
C GLY A 88 -18.47 -9.82 -2.22
N GLU A 89 -17.90 -10.99 -2.51
CA GLU A 89 -18.19 -12.22 -1.75
C GLU A 89 -17.65 -12.14 -0.32
N ALA A 90 -16.45 -11.57 -0.12
CA ALA A 90 -15.86 -11.34 1.19
C ALA A 90 -16.65 -10.30 2.03
N LEU A 91 -17.10 -9.20 1.42
CA LEU A 91 -17.92 -8.18 2.09
C LEU A 91 -19.36 -8.65 2.40
N LEU A 92 -19.94 -9.53 1.58
CA LEU A 92 -21.24 -10.16 1.84
C LEU A 92 -21.20 -11.21 2.96
N ALA A 93 -20.04 -11.84 3.19
CA ALA A 93 -19.84 -12.78 4.29
C ALA A 93 -19.79 -12.06 5.66
N VAL A 94 -19.26 -10.83 5.70
CA VAL A 94 -19.17 -10.02 6.93
C VAL A 94 -20.47 -9.24 7.21
N SER A 95 -21.21 -8.81 6.19
CA SER A 95 -22.43 -8.00 6.37
C SER A 95 -23.73 -8.80 6.62
N LYS A 96 -23.72 -10.14 6.47
CA LYS A 96 -24.85 -10.98 6.89
C LYS A 96 -24.84 -11.15 8.41
N LYS A 97 -25.55 -10.24 9.07
CA LYS A 97 -26.17 -10.46 10.39
C LYS A 97 -26.68 -11.91 10.46
N GLY A 98 -26.04 -12.72 11.31
CA GLY A 98 -26.27 -14.16 11.39
C GLY A 98 -27.75 -14.53 11.61
N PRO A 99 -28.15 -15.77 11.29
CA PRO A 99 -29.52 -16.21 11.48
C PRO A 99 -29.89 -16.08 12.97
N LYS A 100 -31.01 -15.41 13.25
CA LYS A 100 -31.57 -15.34 14.61
C LYS A 100 -32.02 -16.74 15.03
N PHE A 101 -31.19 -17.43 15.80
CA PHE A 101 -31.58 -18.67 16.44
C PHE A 101 -32.69 -18.36 17.47
N ALA A 102 -33.89 -18.86 17.20
CA ALA A 102 -35.00 -18.80 18.12
C ALA A 102 -34.65 -19.62 19.37
N LYS A 103 -34.52 -18.95 20.52
CA LYS A 103 -34.50 -19.62 21.82
C LYS A 103 -35.92 -20.12 22.08
N ASN A 104 -36.18 -21.39 21.79
CA ASN A 104 -37.25 -22.16 22.41
C ASN A 104 -36.85 -23.64 22.43
N GLU A 105 -36.46 -24.08 23.63
CA GLU A 105 -36.85 -25.32 24.31
C GLU A 105 -36.92 -26.62 23.50
N GLY A 106 -35.96 -27.51 23.80
CA GLY A 106 -36.03 -28.93 23.47
C GLY A 106 -34.64 -29.49 23.22
N LYS A 107 -34.13 -30.31 24.15
CA LYS A 107 -32.96 -31.17 23.88
C LYS A 107 -33.33 -32.13 22.75
N VAL A 108 -33.08 -31.74 21.52
CA VAL A 108 -32.92 -32.66 20.41
C VAL A 108 -31.42 -32.74 20.21
N GLU A 109 -30.81 -33.82 20.68
CA GLU A 109 -29.43 -34.10 20.33
C GLU A 109 -29.35 -34.10 18.80
N ALA A 110 -28.57 -33.17 18.26
CA ALA A 110 -28.34 -33.06 16.83
C ALA A 110 -27.54 -34.29 16.41
N LYS A 111 -28.27 -35.35 16.06
CA LYS A 111 -27.72 -36.54 15.42
C LYS A 111 -27.17 -36.08 14.08
N GLY A 112 -25.86 -35.87 14.02
CA GLY A 112 -25.17 -35.42 12.82
C GLY A 112 -25.44 -36.37 11.67
N ARG A 113 -25.36 -35.85 10.44
CA ARG A 113 -25.53 -36.62 9.19
C ARG A 113 -24.57 -37.82 9.06
N ASP A 114 -23.55 -37.87 9.91
CA ASP A 114 -22.51 -38.90 10.00
C ASP A 114 -22.69 -39.92 11.12
N HIS A 115 -23.75 -39.85 11.94
CA HIS A 115 -23.94 -40.74 13.11
C HIS A 115 -24.44 -42.15 12.73
N GLY A 116 -23.86 -42.71 11.67
CA GLY A 116 -24.13 -44.04 11.13
C GLY A 116 -23.02 -44.59 10.21
N ASP A 117 -21.91 -43.88 10.02
CA ASP A 117 -20.82 -44.28 9.11
C ASP A 117 -19.52 -44.70 9.82
N ASP A 118 -19.57 -44.99 11.12
CA ASP A 118 -18.38 -45.40 11.87
C ASP A 118 -17.96 -46.87 11.64
N ASP A 119 -18.73 -47.69 10.93
CA ASP A 119 -18.39 -49.11 10.68
C ASP A 119 -17.78 -49.41 9.31
N LYS A 120 -17.53 -48.40 8.46
CA LYS A 120 -16.82 -48.59 7.18
C LYS A 120 -15.83 -47.48 6.87
N LYS A 121 -14.84 -47.26 7.74
CA LYS A 121 -13.59 -46.59 7.36
C LYS A 121 -12.74 -47.49 6.45
N GLY A 122 -13.23 -47.72 5.24
CA GLY A 122 -12.39 -48.16 4.13
C GLY A 122 -11.51 -46.99 3.73
N GLY A 123 -10.27 -46.96 4.22
CA GLY A 123 -9.31 -45.94 3.83
C GLY A 123 -9.26 -45.83 2.31
N THR A 124 -9.48 -44.61 1.79
CA THR A 124 -9.40 -44.33 0.36
C THR A 124 -8.09 -44.93 -0.16
N SER A 125 -8.20 -45.90 -1.06
CA SER A 125 -7.04 -46.67 -1.52
C SER A 125 -5.97 -45.70 -2.02
N ARG A 126 -4.69 -46.03 -1.84
CA ARG A 126 -3.57 -45.17 -2.27
C ARG A 126 -3.70 -44.72 -3.73
N ALA A 127 -4.34 -45.54 -4.57
CA ALA A 127 -4.69 -45.22 -5.96
C ALA A 127 -5.76 -44.11 -6.06
N MET A 128 -6.81 -44.16 -5.24
CA MET A 128 -7.83 -43.12 -5.20
C MET A 128 -7.31 -41.81 -4.62
N LYS A 129 -6.41 -41.86 -3.63
CA LYS A 129 -5.70 -40.66 -3.13
C LYS A 129 -4.77 -40.04 -4.17
N MET A 130 -4.10 -40.86 -4.99
CA MET A 130 -3.29 -40.40 -6.13
C MET A 130 -4.17 -39.82 -7.24
N MET A 131 -5.33 -40.43 -7.54
CA MET A 131 -6.29 -39.92 -8.53
C MET A 131 -6.78 -38.53 -8.13
N TYR A 132 -7.17 -38.31 -6.87
CA TYR A 132 -7.58 -36.99 -6.40
C TYR A 132 -6.46 -35.94 -6.42
N GLN A 133 -5.21 -36.33 -6.19
CA GLN A 133 -4.07 -35.42 -6.31
C GLN A 133 -3.75 -35.07 -7.77
N MET A 134 -3.87 -36.04 -8.68
CA MET A 134 -3.72 -35.79 -10.12
C MET A 134 -4.86 -34.94 -10.67
N ASP A 135 -6.10 -35.22 -10.27
CA ASP A 135 -7.28 -34.43 -10.66
C ASP A 135 -7.20 -33.00 -10.11
N ALA A 136 -6.69 -32.80 -8.89
CA ALA A 136 -6.46 -31.47 -8.35
C ALA A 136 -5.38 -30.71 -9.13
N GLN A 137 -4.30 -31.39 -9.50
CA GLN A 137 -3.20 -30.79 -10.25
C GLN A 137 -3.60 -30.47 -11.70
N GLU A 138 -4.39 -31.36 -12.34
CA GLU A 138 -4.98 -31.10 -13.65
C GLU A 138 -6.02 -29.98 -13.61
N MET A 139 -6.79 -29.86 -12.52
CA MET A 139 -7.72 -28.75 -12.33
C MET A 139 -6.99 -27.43 -12.13
N GLU A 140 -5.87 -27.43 -11.41
CA GLU A 140 -5.00 -26.25 -11.25
C GLU A 140 -4.37 -25.82 -12.58
N ASP A 141 -3.90 -26.77 -13.38
CA ASP A 141 -3.38 -26.51 -14.72
C ASP A 141 -4.49 -26.00 -15.67
N LYS A 142 -5.70 -26.55 -15.60
CA LYS A 142 -6.86 -26.03 -16.34
C LYS A 142 -7.26 -24.62 -15.90
N LEU A 143 -7.25 -24.35 -14.59
CA LEU A 143 -7.50 -23.02 -14.05
C LEU A 143 -6.45 -22.02 -14.52
N LYS A 144 -5.22 -22.46 -14.75
CA LYS A 144 -4.09 -21.67 -15.25
C LYS A 144 -4.11 -21.48 -16.77
N GLU A 145 -4.73 -22.40 -17.51
CA GLU A 145 -4.98 -22.31 -18.94
C GLU A 145 -6.16 -21.38 -19.29
N ASP A 146 -7.03 -21.09 -18.32
CA ASP A 146 -8.11 -20.12 -18.53
C ASP A 146 -7.54 -18.72 -18.84
N PRO A 147 -7.99 -18.06 -19.93
CA PRO A 147 -7.48 -16.75 -20.34
C PRO A 147 -7.80 -15.62 -19.35
N ASN A 148 -8.59 -15.91 -18.31
CA ASN A 148 -8.95 -15.00 -17.22
C ASN A 148 -8.27 -15.37 -15.89
N TYR A 149 -7.33 -16.32 -15.88
CA TYR A 149 -6.57 -16.66 -14.69
C TYR A 149 -5.68 -15.49 -14.28
N VAL A 150 -5.91 -14.98 -13.07
CA VAL A 150 -5.06 -13.97 -12.45
C VAL A 150 -4.20 -14.67 -11.41
N PRO A 151 -2.89 -14.83 -11.65
CA PRO A 151 -2.01 -15.48 -10.69
C PRO A 151 -2.05 -14.74 -9.36
N THR A 152 -2.42 -15.47 -8.31
CA THR A 152 -2.53 -14.96 -6.95
C THR A 152 -1.13 -14.65 -6.39
N LEU A 153 -1.09 -14.03 -5.21
CA LEU A 153 0.19 -13.79 -4.54
C LEU A 153 0.83 -15.13 -4.17
N GLU A 154 0.01 -16.07 -3.72
CA GLU A 154 0.33 -17.43 -3.32
C GLU A 154 0.95 -18.21 -4.48
N ASP A 155 0.36 -18.13 -5.68
CA ASP A 155 0.88 -18.78 -6.89
C ASP A 155 2.27 -18.25 -7.27
N LYS A 156 2.47 -16.94 -7.13
CA LYS A 156 3.77 -16.31 -7.40
C LYS A 156 4.81 -16.75 -6.39
N VAL A 157 4.45 -16.83 -5.11
CA VAL A 157 5.33 -17.29 -4.04
C VAL A 157 5.69 -18.77 -4.25
N GLU A 158 4.73 -19.62 -4.57
CA GLU A 158 4.98 -21.04 -4.80
C GLU A 158 5.81 -21.27 -6.07
N ALA A 159 5.53 -20.54 -7.16
CA ALA A 159 6.37 -20.56 -8.36
C ALA A 159 7.83 -20.15 -8.06
N GLN A 160 8.04 -19.10 -7.26
CA GLN A 160 9.37 -18.67 -6.82
C GLN A 160 10.05 -19.74 -5.95
N ARG A 161 9.31 -20.38 -5.04
CA ARG A 161 9.82 -21.47 -4.20
C ARG A 161 10.27 -22.66 -5.03
N GLN A 162 9.46 -23.08 -6.00
CA GLN A 162 9.80 -24.16 -6.92
C GLN A 162 11.02 -23.83 -7.79
N GLN A 163 11.12 -22.60 -8.29
CA GLN A 163 12.31 -22.15 -9.03
C GLN A 163 13.56 -22.22 -8.15
N LYS A 164 13.49 -21.72 -6.91
CA LYS A 164 14.61 -21.79 -5.96
C LYS A 164 15.00 -23.23 -5.63
N LEU A 165 14.03 -24.13 -5.47
CA LEU A 165 14.30 -25.55 -5.27
C LEU A 165 14.99 -26.18 -6.49
N LYS A 166 14.55 -25.85 -7.72
CA LYS A 166 15.20 -26.29 -8.95
C LYS A 166 16.64 -25.77 -9.04
N GLU A 167 16.88 -24.49 -8.71
CA GLU A 167 18.22 -23.90 -8.66
C GLU A 167 19.12 -24.57 -7.61
N LEU A 168 18.61 -24.83 -6.42
CA LEU A 168 19.35 -25.52 -5.35
C LEU A 168 19.68 -26.95 -5.74
N LYS A 169 18.72 -27.69 -6.32
CA LYS A 169 18.95 -29.03 -6.87
C LYS A 169 19.99 -29.01 -7.99
N ALA A 170 19.91 -28.06 -8.92
CA ALA A 170 20.84 -27.93 -10.04
C ALA A 170 22.25 -27.54 -9.59
N SER A 171 22.36 -26.67 -8.58
CA SER A 171 23.65 -26.26 -8.01
C SER A 171 24.24 -27.26 -7.03
N GLY A 172 23.50 -28.31 -6.67
CA GLY A 172 23.91 -29.32 -5.68
C GLY A 172 24.09 -28.76 -4.26
N LYS A 173 23.65 -27.51 -4.01
CA LYS A 173 23.76 -26.85 -2.70
C LYS A 173 22.49 -27.09 -1.90
N VAL A 174 22.67 -27.52 -0.65
CA VAL A 174 21.58 -27.54 0.32
C VAL A 174 21.39 -26.11 0.84
N GLY A 175 20.13 -25.66 0.96
CA GLY A 175 19.82 -24.32 1.46
C GLY A 175 20.39 -24.08 2.86
N THR A 176 20.63 -22.81 3.21
CA THR A 176 21.07 -22.45 4.55
C THR A 176 19.99 -22.81 5.57
N PRO A 177 20.27 -23.67 6.57
CA PRO A 177 19.29 -24.02 7.59
C PRO A 177 18.96 -22.78 8.42
N VAL A 178 17.69 -22.59 8.75
CA VAL A 178 17.23 -21.45 9.56
C VAL A 178 17.49 -21.77 11.04
N THR A 179 18.75 -21.60 11.46
CA THR A 179 19.15 -21.67 12.87
C THR A 179 19.26 -20.27 13.45
N GLU A 180 19.17 -20.14 14.78
CA GLU A 180 19.30 -18.83 15.46
C GLU A 180 20.61 -18.10 15.09
N ALA A 181 21.72 -18.83 14.99
CA ALA A 181 23.01 -18.27 14.58
C ALA A 181 22.95 -17.72 13.14
N SER A 182 22.42 -18.50 12.19
CA SER A 182 22.27 -18.06 10.79
C SER A 182 21.30 -16.89 10.64
N PHE A 183 20.28 -16.81 11.50
CA PHE A 183 19.30 -15.74 11.52
C PHE A 183 19.90 -14.45 12.07
N LYS A 184 20.68 -14.51 13.16
CA LYS A 184 21.43 -13.36 13.70
C LYS A 184 22.41 -12.80 12.66
N GLU A 185 23.17 -13.66 11.99
CA GLU A 185 24.04 -13.26 10.87
C GLU A 185 23.24 -12.62 9.72
N TRP A 186 22.05 -13.13 9.40
CA TRP A 186 21.16 -12.52 8.43
C TRP A 186 20.63 -11.16 8.87
N GLN A 187 20.25 -11.00 10.14
CA GLN A 187 19.79 -9.74 10.73
C GLN A 187 20.89 -8.69 10.72
N GLU A 188 22.11 -9.04 11.15
CA GLU A 188 23.27 -8.15 11.09
C GLU A 188 23.61 -7.76 9.64
N ARG A 189 23.57 -8.73 8.71
CA ARG A 189 23.77 -8.46 7.29
C ARG A 189 22.71 -7.54 6.71
N LYS A 190 21.44 -7.69 7.12
CA LYS A 190 20.35 -6.81 6.73
C LYS A 190 20.52 -5.40 7.31
N ARG A 191 20.90 -5.30 8.59
CA ARG A 191 21.18 -4.03 9.27
C ARG A 191 22.33 -3.29 8.59
N LYS A 192 23.46 -3.96 8.37
CA LYS A 192 24.62 -3.41 7.65
C LYS A 192 24.29 -3.00 6.21
N ARG A 193 23.45 -3.78 5.51
CA ARG A 193 22.98 -3.40 4.16
C ARG A 193 22.14 -2.12 4.20
N LYS A 194 21.20 -2.02 5.15
CA LYS A 194 20.36 -0.83 5.34
C LYS A 194 21.20 0.39 5.73
N GLU A 195 22.12 0.26 6.68
CA GLU A 195 23.06 1.31 7.08
C GLU A 195 23.94 1.77 5.92
N ALA A 196 24.46 0.85 5.09
CA ALA A 196 25.26 1.19 3.92
C ALA A 196 24.44 1.91 2.84
N GLU A 197 23.18 1.54 2.64
CA GLU A 197 22.26 2.21 1.73
C GLU A 197 21.94 3.62 2.23
N ILE A 198 21.61 3.75 3.51
CA ILE A 198 21.40 5.04 4.18
C ILE A 198 22.65 5.91 4.06
N LYS A 199 23.83 5.39 4.37
CA LYS A 199 25.10 6.11 4.24
C LYS A 199 25.34 6.61 2.82
N LYS A 200 25.02 5.80 1.80
CA LYS A 200 25.13 6.21 0.39
C LYS A 200 24.14 7.32 0.04
N VAL A 201 22.91 7.26 0.54
CA VAL A 201 21.90 8.32 0.34
C VAL A 201 22.37 9.61 1.01
N VAL A 202 22.82 9.54 2.27
CA VAL A 202 23.39 10.68 3.00
C VAL A 202 24.59 11.26 2.25
N GLU A 203 25.55 10.44 1.83
CA GLU A 203 26.75 10.90 1.12
C GLU A 203 26.41 11.53 -0.23
N ALA A 204 25.44 10.96 -0.96
CA ALA A 204 24.95 11.53 -2.21
C ALA A 204 24.26 12.87 -2.00
N GLU A 205 23.46 13.01 -0.94
CA GLU A 205 22.82 14.27 -0.55
C GLU A 205 23.83 15.31 -0.05
N MET A 206 24.84 14.89 0.73
CA MET A 206 25.91 15.77 1.23
C MET A 206 26.84 16.23 0.10
N ARG A 207 27.04 15.41 -0.95
CA ARG A 207 27.78 15.79 -2.15
C ARG A 207 27.02 16.82 -3.00
N LYS A 208 25.69 16.91 -2.89
CA LYS A 208 24.92 18.01 -3.48
C LYS A 208 25.19 19.26 -2.63
N LYS A 209 26.16 20.07 -3.06
CA LYS A 209 26.61 21.35 -2.43
C LYS A 209 25.53 22.46 -2.41
N LYS A 210 24.24 22.13 -2.26
CA LYS A 210 23.13 23.10 -2.22
C LYS A 210 22.46 23.03 -0.85
N GLY A 211 23.10 23.72 0.10
CA GLY A 211 22.52 24.28 1.33
C GLY A 211 21.65 23.35 2.19
N GLY A 212 22.26 22.76 3.23
CA GLY A 212 21.62 22.44 4.52
C GLY A 212 20.49 21.41 4.58
N LYS A 213 19.90 21.00 3.45
CA LYS A 213 18.72 20.12 3.41
C LYS A 213 19.05 18.64 3.21
N GLY A 214 20.33 18.27 3.05
CA GLY A 214 20.73 16.89 2.76
C GLY A 214 20.40 15.89 3.88
N LEU A 215 20.28 16.37 5.12
CA LEU A 215 19.90 15.56 6.28
C LEU A 215 18.38 15.37 6.41
N SER A 216 17.58 16.18 5.70
CA SER A 216 16.11 16.13 5.70
C SER A 216 15.53 14.96 4.89
N VAL A 217 16.37 14.26 4.12
CA VAL A 217 15.94 13.13 3.27
C VAL A 217 15.73 11.85 4.09
N LEU A 218 16.31 11.78 5.29
CA LEU A 218 16.14 10.66 6.20
C LEU A 218 15.02 10.96 7.18
N SER A 219 14.24 9.93 7.53
CA SER A 219 13.29 10.04 8.63
C SER A 219 14.03 10.29 9.95
N GLY A 220 13.38 10.95 10.92
CA GLY A 220 14.01 11.26 12.23
C GLY A 220 14.57 10.01 12.93
N ARG A 221 13.91 8.86 12.80
CA ARG A 221 14.38 7.57 13.33
C ARG A 221 15.66 7.07 12.65
N GLU A 222 15.80 7.29 11.35
CA GLU A 222 17.02 6.94 10.61
C GLU A 222 18.18 7.88 10.94
N LEU A 223 17.89 9.16 11.19
CA LEU A 223 18.87 10.12 11.67
C LEU A 223 19.38 9.78 13.07
N TYR A 224 18.50 9.32 13.96
CA TYR A 224 18.87 8.85 15.29
C TYR A 224 19.83 7.65 15.21
N ASN A 225 19.55 6.69 14.33
CA ASN A 225 20.44 5.54 14.13
C ASN A 225 21.77 5.92 13.46
N TYR A 226 21.76 6.90 12.54
CA TYR A 226 22.96 7.36 11.85
C TYR A 226 23.86 8.24 12.73
N LYS A 227 23.27 9.15 13.52
CA LYS A 227 23.97 10.08 14.40
C LYS A 227 23.14 10.36 15.67
N LYS A 228 23.12 9.40 16.59
CA LYS A 228 22.45 9.50 17.91
C LYS A 228 22.84 10.75 18.69
N GLU A 229 24.07 11.23 18.50
CA GLU A 229 24.57 12.42 19.18
C GLU A 229 23.89 13.73 18.76
N LEU A 230 23.23 13.77 17.61
CA LEU A 230 22.49 14.95 17.17
C LEU A 230 21.17 15.15 17.94
N PHE A 231 20.74 14.13 18.68
CA PHE A 231 19.51 14.09 19.48
C PHE A 231 19.80 14.09 20.98
N LYS A 232 21.01 14.47 21.39
CA LYS A 232 21.25 14.82 22.78
C LYS A 232 20.57 16.17 22.99
N ASP A 233 19.50 16.20 23.79
CA ASP A 233 18.89 17.44 24.22
C ASP A 233 20.01 18.33 24.78
N GLN A 234 20.16 19.53 24.21
CA GLN A 234 21.12 20.47 24.72
C GLN A 234 20.67 20.82 26.14
N GLU A 235 21.37 20.24 27.11
CA GLU A 235 21.21 20.46 28.55
C GLU A 235 21.36 21.96 28.82
N GLY A 236 20.25 22.71 28.80
CA GLY A 236 20.24 24.14 29.09
C GLY A 236 19.43 25.06 28.19
N ASP A 237 18.52 24.58 27.32
CA ASP A 237 17.46 25.45 26.75
C ASP A 237 16.07 24.99 27.22
N SER A 238 15.89 25.03 28.56
CA SER A 238 14.55 25.13 29.12
C SER A 238 14.00 26.50 28.72
N MET A 239 13.29 26.54 27.59
CA MET A 239 12.37 27.63 27.33
C MET A 239 11.44 27.70 28.53
N GLU A 240 11.58 28.75 29.33
CA GLU A 240 10.72 29.09 30.46
C GLU A 240 9.30 29.26 29.91
N VAL A 241 8.58 28.15 29.81
CA VAL A 241 7.14 28.15 29.66
C VAL A 241 6.62 28.59 31.02
N GLY A 242 6.29 29.88 31.12
CA GLY A 242 5.50 30.42 32.21
C GLY A 242 4.20 29.63 32.30
N GLY A 243 4.20 28.64 33.19
CA GLY A 243 3.08 27.78 33.53
C GLY A 243 3.10 27.63 35.04
N ASP A 244 2.38 28.51 35.69
CA ASP A 244 1.92 28.44 37.06
C ASP A 244 1.19 27.11 37.30
N GLY A 245 1.93 26.14 37.83
CA GLY A 245 1.39 24.86 38.26
C GLY A 245 2.34 24.22 39.27
N GLU A 246 2.03 24.40 40.56
CA GLU A 246 2.72 23.73 41.66
C GLU A 246 2.83 22.23 41.42
N THR A 247 4.06 21.72 41.31
CA THR A 247 4.36 20.30 41.54
C THR A 247 5.52 20.19 42.53
N PRO A 248 5.39 19.35 43.57
CA PRO A 248 6.26 19.41 44.74
C PRO A 248 7.68 18.95 44.44
N ALA A 249 8.64 19.64 45.07
CA ALA A 249 10.05 19.31 45.08
C ALA A 249 10.28 17.86 45.50
N ASN A 250 10.83 17.06 44.59
CA ASN A 250 11.57 15.86 44.95
C ASN A 250 13.00 16.02 44.41
N GLU A 251 13.85 16.62 45.25
CA GLU A 251 15.28 16.64 45.05
C GLU A 251 15.80 15.20 45.15
N VAL A 252 16.25 14.64 44.03
CA VAL A 252 17.24 13.56 44.06
C VAL A 252 18.37 13.95 43.12
N ASN A 253 19.33 14.65 43.71
CA ASN A 253 20.63 14.94 43.13
C ASN A 253 21.47 13.65 43.20
N GLY A 254 21.88 13.10 42.05
CA GLY A 254 22.55 11.81 41.97
C GLY A 254 23.01 11.46 40.57
N SER A 255 24.11 12.08 40.16
CA SER A 255 24.95 11.69 39.01
C SER A 255 25.19 10.17 38.93
N SER A 256 25.29 9.66 37.70
CA SER A 256 25.68 8.30 37.28
C SER A 256 24.61 7.18 37.30
N SER A 257 23.87 7.02 36.17
CA SER A 257 23.50 5.72 35.56
C SER A 257 22.42 5.82 34.44
N ALA A 258 22.30 6.96 33.74
CA ALA A 258 21.31 7.11 32.66
C ALA A 258 21.52 6.17 31.44
N GLY A 259 22.67 5.49 31.33
CA GLY A 259 22.91 4.50 30.28
C GLY A 259 22.03 3.24 30.41
N GLY A 260 21.80 2.75 31.63
CA GLY A 260 21.07 1.48 31.84
C GLY A 260 19.56 1.59 31.66
N VAL A 261 18.98 2.75 32.01
CA VAL A 261 17.52 2.97 31.89
C VAL A 261 17.12 3.12 30.42
N VAL A 262 17.95 3.79 29.62
CA VAL A 262 17.68 3.97 28.19
C VAL A 262 17.91 2.66 27.42
N GLU A 263 18.92 1.85 27.78
CA GLU A 263 19.11 0.51 27.21
C GLU A 263 17.92 -0.42 27.53
N ALA A 264 17.43 -0.40 28.77
CA ALA A 264 16.27 -1.20 29.19
C ALA A 264 14.96 -0.73 28.54
N VAL A 265 14.79 0.57 28.31
CA VAL A 265 13.65 1.12 27.56
C VAL A 265 13.77 0.79 26.07
N ILE A 266 14.97 0.81 25.49
CA ILE A 266 15.18 0.39 24.09
C ILE A 266 14.92 -1.11 23.92
N GLU A 267 15.39 -1.95 24.84
CA GLU A 267 15.17 -3.41 24.79
C GLU A 267 13.70 -3.78 25.04
N LYS A 268 12.99 -2.98 25.85
CA LYS A 268 11.55 -3.12 26.08
C LYS A 268 10.73 -2.64 24.87
N VAL A 269 11.08 -1.50 24.29
CA VAL A 269 10.47 -0.99 23.05
C VAL A 269 10.79 -1.92 21.86
N GLU A 270 11.96 -2.55 21.79
CA GLU A 270 12.29 -3.54 20.76
C GLU A 270 11.56 -4.87 20.96
N LYS A 271 11.31 -5.30 22.21
CA LYS A 271 10.41 -6.44 22.46
C LYS A 271 8.96 -6.11 22.09
N ASP A 272 8.46 -4.94 22.48
CA ASP A 272 7.09 -4.53 22.16
C ASP A 272 6.91 -4.25 20.66
N LEU A 273 7.96 -3.80 19.93
CA LEU A 273 7.90 -3.61 18.48
C LEU A 273 7.83 -4.92 17.66
N PHE A 274 8.18 -6.06 18.26
CA PHE A 274 8.23 -7.35 17.58
C PHE A 274 7.27 -8.40 18.16
N LEU A 275 6.51 -8.06 19.21
CA LEU A 275 5.60 -9.01 19.88
C LEU A 275 4.17 -8.51 20.15
N ASP A 276 3.74 -7.31 19.75
CA ASP A 276 2.31 -6.93 19.91
C ASP A 276 1.77 -6.01 18.80
N GLY A 277 1.00 -6.61 17.90
CA GLY A 277 0.34 -5.99 16.75
C GLY A 277 0.12 -7.09 15.70
N ASP A 278 -0.91 -7.93 15.78
CA ASP A 278 -2.32 -7.58 15.99
C ASP A 278 -2.63 -6.24 15.30
N ASP A 279 -2.49 -6.28 13.98
CA ASP A 279 -3.01 -5.34 12.99
C ASP A 279 -4.56 -5.37 12.96
N ASP A 280 -5.20 -5.25 14.13
CA ASP A 280 -6.66 -5.42 14.29
C ASP A 280 -7.36 -4.16 14.86
N ASP A 281 -6.84 -2.94 14.69
CA ASP A 281 -7.55 -1.70 15.09
C ASP A 281 -7.14 -0.43 14.30
N LEU A 282 -7.23 -0.45 12.97
CA LEU A 282 -7.18 0.76 12.12
C LEU A 282 -8.43 0.92 11.24
N ASP A 283 -9.61 0.65 11.80
CA ASP A 283 -10.88 0.82 11.08
C ASP A 283 -11.91 1.70 11.82
N ASP A 284 -11.47 2.66 12.66
CA ASP A 284 -12.41 3.54 13.38
C ASP A 284 -12.03 5.03 13.44
N LEU A 285 -11.62 5.60 12.30
CA LEU A 285 -11.56 7.06 12.13
C LEU A 285 -12.06 7.46 10.73
N ASP A 286 -13.37 7.37 10.54
CA ASP A 286 -14.16 8.32 9.75
C ASP A 286 -15.67 7.98 9.88
N ASP A 287 -16.32 8.46 10.96
CA ASP A 287 -17.74 8.84 10.95
C ASP A 287 -18.06 9.74 12.16
N ASP A 288 -17.90 11.06 11.97
CA ASP A 288 -18.87 12.13 12.28
C ASP A 288 -18.32 13.54 11.95
#